data_AF-A0A4D7AM78-F1
#
_entry.id   AF-A0A4D7AM78-F1
#
_cell.length_a   1.000
_cell.length_b   1.000
_cell.length_c   1.000
_cell.angle_alpha   90.00
_cell.angle_beta   90.00
_cell.angle_gamma   90.00
#
_symmetry.space_group_name_H-M   'P 1'
#
loop_
_entity.id
_entity.type
_entity.pdbx_description
1 polymer ?
#
loop_
_entity_poly.entity_id
_entity_poly.type
_entity_poly.pdbx_seq_one_letter_code
_entity_poly.pdbx_strand_id
1 'polypeptide(L)'
;MAQQLGQVAVGTLVKLNENGSPVEFYVAKHDYESGLNGAGRTLLVRKECYDNRVWNNIQVNTYASSALDSWLNSDYKNLLDSDFLTVIGTTKFQYTIGYGDKTLSTLERAIFQLSRTELGFTLPADANFEGNILPIASILQKAFLNGETNSQWTRTPNTSYLTSAFFVYAGGSSDSTGVTAEAGSRPAFTVPSTLSVTDDGTLSLASAPPHAITVPVQAMQGKQLAVSWPAVDGADGYILERKANTDADWVQVYSGADLTFSETAGTWESVQYRVKSGANGKYGEYTISSLVDVVPVSVLVISGSDGSLGTLTNDVQYSVSSSGTSALTVTESAGRTTRTFTATNGATIKIPVMDLPTGSGTIKITASTNPGSGVVTVTRSWTYTKTAPTFANTGSTAQLQQNGKNIFPLTLLECVRGTESLAPGGFGFGDAVQSIETTSAGESYETYCAKVDAVLDGMPDKTAKLVLAYPPAVYGKAGTTISLLYKGDANYAVLSNIGSADTGLCGWRMIKLKKSSSDPSAWQPFEWEHPPMQLGVEYRTVERYNGKPIHIKAVSLGLLENNTSKSVEHGISDFESCVECSGFSGPINLVGSGGVDSIYATTSRVGIDTNGSFSSAATSSKLNTVAIIKYTKTTD
;
A
#
# COMPACT_ATOMS: atom_id res chain seq x y z
N MET A 1 44.84 -15.78 -13.67
CA MET A 1 43.54 -15.32 -14.19
C MET A 1 42.82 -16.51 -14.80
N ALA A 2 41.50 -16.65 -14.62
CA ALA A 2 40.74 -17.75 -15.21
C ALA A 2 40.37 -17.42 -16.67
N GLN A 3 40.56 -18.38 -17.58
CA GLN A 3 40.26 -18.25 -19.00
C GLN A 3 39.21 -19.28 -19.40
N GLN A 4 38.09 -18.84 -19.96
CA GLN A 4 37.06 -19.74 -20.47
C GLN A 4 37.54 -20.38 -21.79
N LEU A 5 37.62 -21.71 -21.85
CA LEU A 5 38.23 -22.45 -22.97
C LEU A 5 37.62 -22.11 -24.32
N GLY A 6 36.30 -21.96 -24.43
CA GLY A 6 35.62 -21.60 -25.67
C GLY A 6 35.91 -20.18 -26.19
N GLN A 7 36.56 -19.34 -25.37
CA GLN A 7 37.00 -17.99 -25.73
C GLN A 7 38.51 -17.89 -25.96
N VAL A 8 39.26 -18.95 -25.62
CA VAL A 8 40.71 -19.01 -25.84
C VAL A 8 40.98 -19.33 -27.30
N ALA A 9 41.80 -18.52 -27.96
CA ALA A 9 42.15 -18.73 -29.36
C ALA A 9 42.84 -20.07 -29.59
N VAL A 10 42.47 -20.77 -30.66
CA VAL A 10 43.13 -21.99 -31.13
C VAL A 10 44.64 -21.75 -31.32
N GLY A 11 45.46 -22.66 -30.80
CA GLY A 11 46.92 -22.58 -30.75
C GLY A 11 47.49 -21.99 -29.47
N THR A 12 46.66 -21.41 -28.62
CA THR A 12 47.08 -20.89 -27.30
C THR A 12 47.36 -22.04 -26.33
N LEU A 13 48.32 -21.82 -25.43
CA LEU A 13 48.61 -22.73 -24.32
C LEU A 13 47.72 -22.43 -23.12
N VAL A 14 47.11 -23.47 -22.58
CA VAL A 14 46.43 -23.47 -21.28
C VAL A 14 47.10 -24.47 -20.36
N LYS A 15 46.85 -24.36 -19.05
CA LYS A 15 47.43 -25.28 -18.05
C LYS A 15 46.34 -26.15 -17.44
N LEU A 16 46.65 -27.43 -17.29
CA LEU A 16 45.85 -28.40 -16.54
C LEU A 16 46.77 -29.16 -15.59
N ASN A 17 46.28 -29.53 -14.42
CA ASN A 17 47.08 -30.27 -13.46
C ASN A 17 47.19 -31.77 -13.78
N GLU A 18 48.43 -32.25 -13.89
CA GLU A 18 48.81 -33.65 -13.84
C GLU A 18 49.50 -33.91 -12.48
N ASN A 19 48.91 -34.76 -11.63
CA ASN A 19 49.37 -35.08 -10.29
C ASN A 19 49.64 -33.83 -9.43
N GLY A 20 48.72 -32.86 -9.50
CA GLY A 20 48.80 -31.58 -8.78
C GLY A 20 49.80 -30.56 -9.36
N SER A 21 50.46 -30.87 -10.49
CA SER A 21 51.42 -29.96 -11.14
C SER A 21 50.87 -29.42 -12.47
N PRO A 22 50.95 -28.10 -12.73
CA PRO A 22 50.42 -27.52 -13.96
C PRO A 22 51.25 -27.92 -15.17
N VAL A 23 50.60 -28.54 -16.15
CA VAL A 23 51.18 -28.96 -17.43
C VAL A 23 50.48 -28.21 -18.57
N GLU A 24 51.24 -27.85 -19.60
CA GLU A 24 50.75 -27.05 -20.72
C GLU A 24 50.08 -27.91 -21.81
N PHE A 25 48.94 -27.44 -22.30
CA PHE A 25 48.15 -28.04 -23.37
C PHE A 25 47.82 -27.00 -24.43
N TYR A 26 47.88 -27.38 -25.70
CA TYR A 26 47.38 -26.56 -26.79
C TYR A 26 45.86 -26.66 -26.88
N VAL A 27 45.19 -25.52 -27.00
CA VAL A 27 43.82 -25.44 -27.50
C VAL A 27 43.84 -25.76 -28.99
N ALA A 28 43.61 -27.02 -29.35
CA ALA A 28 43.87 -27.50 -30.71
C ALA A 28 42.71 -27.24 -31.68
N LYS A 29 41.47 -27.34 -31.20
CA LYS A 29 40.25 -27.11 -32.00
C LYS A 29 39.02 -27.00 -31.10
N HIS A 30 38.15 -26.02 -31.34
CA HIS A 30 36.79 -26.03 -30.81
C HIS A 30 35.88 -26.88 -31.69
N ASP A 31 34.85 -27.48 -31.09
CA ASP A 31 33.86 -28.32 -31.76
C ASP A 31 34.51 -29.46 -32.56
N TYR A 32 35.48 -30.13 -31.92
CA TYR A 32 36.25 -31.20 -32.52
C TYR A 32 35.33 -32.36 -32.95
N GLU A 33 35.41 -32.71 -34.24
CA GLU A 33 34.56 -33.72 -34.88
C GLU A 33 33.08 -33.54 -34.53
N SER A 34 32.54 -32.32 -34.69
CA SER A 34 31.17 -31.96 -34.30
C SER A 34 30.07 -32.80 -34.96
N GLY A 35 30.34 -33.37 -36.15
CA GLY A 35 29.43 -34.35 -36.77
C GLY A 35 29.31 -35.67 -35.99
N LEU A 36 30.29 -36.01 -35.16
CA LEU A 36 30.30 -37.20 -34.30
C LEU A 36 29.91 -36.87 -32.84
N ASN A 37 30.23 -35.67 -32.37
CA ASN A 37 30.16 -35.31 -30.94
C ASN A 37 29.21 -34.15 -30.60
N GLY A 38 28.65 -33.46 -31.60
CA GLY A 38 27.96 -32.18 -31.40
C GLY A 38 28.94 -31.02 -31.13
N ALA A 39 28.38 -29.84 -30.86
CA ALA A 39 29.16 -28.65 -30.50
C ALA A 39 29.36 -28.54 -28.97
N GLY A 40 30.22 -27.60 -28.54
CA GLY A 40 30.40 -27.24 -27.15
C GLY A 40 31.55 -27.95 -26.43
N ARG A 41 32.44 -28.63 -27.17
CA ARG A 41 33.66 -29.24 -26.60
C ARG A 41 34.92 -28.74 -27.31
N THR A 42 35.98 -28.54 -26.54
CA THR A 42 37.28 -28.08 -27.02
C THR A 42 38.30 -29.21 -26.91
N LEU A 43 39.00 -29.52 -28.00
CA LEU A 43 40.13 -30.46 -28.05
C LEU A 43 41.37 -29.80 -27.46
N LEU A 44 41.94 -30.45 -26.45
CA LEU A 44 43.21 -30.11 -25.85
C LEU A 44 44.24 -31.19 -26.19
N VAL A 45 45.45 -30.77 -26.55
CA VAL A 45 46.56 -31.67 -26.88
C VAL A 45 47.75 -31.31 -26.00
N ARG A 46 48.30 -32.29 -25.28
CA ARG A 46 49.44 -32.07 -24.39
C ARG A 46 50.61 -31.47 -25.17
N LYS A 47 51.22 -30.39 -24.66
CA LYS A 47 52.30 -29.68 -25.37
C LYS A 47 53.48 -30.59 -25.64
N GLU A 48 53.89 -31.37 -24.65
CA GLU A 48 54.97 -32.34 -24.76
C GLU A 48 54.42 -33.77 -24.69
N CYS A 49 55.19 -34.74 -25.17
CA CYS A 49 54.93 -36.15 -24.86
C CYS A 49 55.04 -36.36 -23.34
N TYR A 50 54.22 -37.23 -22.80
CA TYR A 50 54.30 -37.58 -21.38
C TYR A 50 55.56 -38.43 -21.12
N ASP A 51 55.76 -39.46 -21.94
CA ASP A 51 56.94 -40.32 -21.94
C ASP A 51 57.11 -41.04 -23.28
N ASN A 52 58.15 -41.88 -23.39
CA ASN A 52 58.30 -42.81 -24.51
C ASN A 52 57.82 -44.19 -24.11
N ARG A 53 57.02 -44.80 -24.98
CA ARG A 53 56.46 -46.14 -24.76
C ARG A 53 56.16 -46.84 -26.07
N VAL A 54 55.90 -48.12 -25.97
CA VAL A 54 55.43 -48.91 -27.12
C VAL A 54 54.00 -48.58 -27.48
N TRP A 55 53.68 -48.71 -28.77
CA TRP A 55 52.30 -48.60 -29.25
C TRP A 55 51.48 -49.80 -28.79
N ASN A 56 52.05 -51.00 -28.89
CA ASN A 56 51.49 -52.24 -28.35
C ASN A 56 52.60 -53.19 -27.85
N ASN A 57 52.30 -53.99 -26.81
CA ASN A 57 53.24 -54.97 -26.24
C ASN A 57 53.37 -56.24 -27.09
N ILE A 58 52.44 -56.43 -28.03
CA ILE A 58 52.42 -57.54 -28.98
C ILE A 58 52.51 -56.98 -30.41
N GLN A 59 52.96 -57.80 -31.35
CA GLN A 59 53.13 -57.44 -32.76
C GLN A 59 51.78 -57.39 -33.50
N VAL A 60 50.90 -56.49 -33.08
CA VAL A 60 49.56 -56.27 -33.63
C VAL A 60 49.29 -54.78 -33.69
N ASN A 61 49.06 -54.24 -34.89
CA ASN A 61 48.77 -52.83 -35.12
C ASN A 61 47.28 -52.47 -35.06
N THR A 62 46.53 -53.05 -34.11
CA THR A 62 45.17 -52.64 -33.77
C THR A 62 45.20 -51.61 -32.64
N TYR A 63 44.67 -50.40 -32.88
CA TYR A 63 44.80 -49.28 -31.92
C TYR A 63 43.91 -49.48 -30.70
N ALA A 64 42.66 -49.90 -30.94
CA ALA A 64 41.71 -50.16 -29.88
C ALA A 64 42.23 -51.27 -28.96
N SER A 65 42.33 -50.96 -27.66
CA SER A 65 42.88 -51.85 -26.63
C SER A 65 44.36 -52.21 -26.80
N SER A 66 45.11 -51.46 -27.61
CA SER A 66 46.57 -51.52 -27.60
C SER A 66 47.13 -51.15 -26.22
N ALA A 67 48.41 -51.46 -25.96
CA ALA A 67 49.07 -51.06 -24.72
C ALA A 67 49.00 -49.53 -24.50
N LEU A 68 49.16 -48.74 -25.57
CA LEU A 68 49.06 -47.28 -25.54
C LEU A 68 47.62 -46.81 -25.26
N ASP A 69 46.61 -47.32 -25.97
CA ASP A 69 45.20 -46.96 -25.74
C ASP A 69 44.75 -47.29 -24.31
N SER A 70 45.13 -48.48 -23.83
CA SER A 70 44.79 -48.95 -22.50
C SER A 70 45.40 -48.06 -21.41
N TRP A 71 46.67 -47.71 -21.55
CA TRP A 71 47.35 -46.82 -20.59
C TRP A 71 46.76 -45.40 -20.59
N LEU A 72 46.46 -44.83 -21.76
CA LEU A 72 45.86 -43.50 -21.86
C LEU A 72 44.53 -43.41 -21.09
N ASN A 73 43.73 -44.48 -21.15
CA ASN A 73 42.40 -44.52 -20.53
C ASN A 73 42.39 -45.14 -19.12
N SER A 74 43.55 -45.46 -18.57
CA SER A 74 43.72 -45.93 -17.18
C SER A 74 44.72 -45.05 -16.44
N ASP A 75 45.98 -45.44 -16.42
CA ASP A 75 47.05 -44.80 -15.63
C ASP A 75 47.20 -43.32 -15.93
N TYR A 76 47.27 -42.91 -17.21
CA TYR A 76 47.42 -41.49 -17.55
C TYR A 76 46.20 -40.68 -17.13
N LYS A 77 44.99 -41.20 -17.38
CA LYS A 77 43.75 -40.52 -17.00
C LYS A 77 43.72 -40.23 -15.50
N ASN A 78 44.17 -41.18 -14.68
CA ASN A 78 44.22 -41.03 -13.22
C ASN A 78 45.25 -40.00 -12.71
N LEU A 79 46.13 -39.49 -13.59
CA LEU A 79 47.01 -38.38 -13.25
C LEU A 79 46.29 -37.03 -13.29
N LEU A 80 45.17 -36.91 -14.01
CA LEU A 80 44.43 -35.64 -14.10
C LEU A 80 43.75 -35.32 -12.75
N ASP A 81 43.67 -34.03 -12.43
CA ASP A 81 43.05 -33.57 -11.19
C ASP A 81 41.59 -34.05 -11.05
N SER A 82 41.13 -34.25 -9.81
CA SER A 82 39.78 -34.79 -9.55
C SER A 82 38.68 -33.93 -10.16
N ASP A 83 38.85 -32.60 -10.11
CA ASP A 83 37.92 -31.65 -10.72
C ASP A 83 37.85 -31.87 -12.25
N PHE A 84 38.98 -32.11 -12.91
CA PHE A 84 39.01 -32.42 -14.34
C PHE A 84 38.37 -33.76 -14.66
N LEU A 85 38.54 -34.77 -13.79
CA LEU A 85 37.92 -36.08 -13.96
C LEU A 85 36.38 -36.01 -13.96
N THR A 86 35.78 -35.02 -13.30
CA THR A 86 34.32 -34.83 -13.32
C THR A 86 33.79 -34.29 -14.65
N VAL A 87 34.64 -33.60 -15.44
CA VAL A 87 34.24 -32.90 -16.67
C VAL A 87 34.84 -33.50 -17.94
N ILE A 88 35.89 -34.33 -17.81
CA ILE A 88 36.45 -35.09 -18.92
C ILE A 88 35.45 -36.16 -19.37
N GLY A 89 34.91 -35.95 -20.56
CA GLY A 89 33.97 -36.86 -21.19
C GLY A 89 34.69 -37.83 -22.13
N THR A 90 33.92 -38.63 -22.85
CA THR A 90 34.42 -39.39 -23.99
C THR A 90 34.32 -38.58 -25.28
N THR A 91 35.14 -38.94 -26.26
CA THR A 91 35.17 -38.35 -27.60
C THR A 91 35.12 -39.46 -28.63
N LYS A 92 34.18 -39.38 -29.57
CA LYS A 92 34.16 -40.24 -30.76
C LYS A 92 35.07 -39.65 -31.84
N PHE A 93 35.94 -40.49 -32.40
CA PHE A 93 36.83 -40.12 -33.49
C PHE A 93 36.95 -41.25 -34.51
N GLN A 94 37.30 -40.89 -35.74
CA GLN A 94 37.56 -41.87 -36.80
C GLN A 94 38.92 -42.55 -36.60
N TYR A 95 38.95 -43.87 -36.81
CA TYR A 95 40.17 -44.67 -36.76
C TYR A 95 40.08 -45.88 -37.70
N THR A 96 41.22 -46.41 -38.12
CA THR A 96 41.31 -47.67 -38.86
C THR A 96 41.52 -48.83 -37.89
N ILE A 97 40.76 -49.92 -38.08
CA ILE A 97 40.77 -51.08 -37.17
C ILE A 97 42.18 -51.69 -37.03
N GLY A 98 42.91 -51.86 -38.13
CA GLY A 98 44.26 -52.41 -38.14
C GLY A 98 44.29 -53.93 -38.19
N TYR A 99 45.49 -54.49 -38.09
CA TYR A 99 45.80 -55.92 -38.22
C TYR A 99 45.21 -56.58 -39.48
N GLY A 100 45.38 -55.91 -40.61
CA GLY A 100 44.88 -56.37 -41.91
C GLY A 100 43.47 -55.90 -42.24
N ASP A 101 42.72 -55.39 -41.26
CA ASP A 101 41.44 -54.72 -41.49
C ASP A 101 41.65 -53.23 -41.77
N LYS A 102 41.35 -52.83 -43.02
CA LYS A 102 41.49 -51.45 -43.50
C LYS A 102 40.21 -50.63 -43.36
N THR A 103 39.19 -51.18 -42.70
CA THR A 103 37.90 -50.50 -42.53
C THR A 103 38.08 -49.28 -41.63
N LEU A 104 37.57 -48.14 -42.10
CA LEU A 104 37.42 -46.94 -41.29
C LEU A 104 36.19 -47.11 -40.39
N SER A 105 36.37 -46.90 -39.10
CA SER A 105 35.33 -47.01 -38.09
C SER A 105 35.45 -45.86 -37.08
N THR A 106 34.57 -45.84 -36.08
CA THR A 106 34.62 -44.87 -34.98
C THR A 106 35.03 -45.56 -33.69
N LEU A 107 35.86 -44.88 -32.90
CA LEU A 107 36.24 -45.29 -31.55
C LEU A 107 35.90 -44.18 -30.58
N GLU A 108 35.46 -44.56 -29.38
CA GLU A 108 35.09 -43.63 -28.31
C GLU A 108 36.03 -43.82 -27.12
N ARG A 109 36.78 -42.77 -26.75
CA ARG A 109 37.72 -42.77 -25.61
C ARG A 109 37.70 -41.44 -24.87
N ALA A 110 38.09 -41.46 -23.61
CA ALA A 110 38.31 -40.22 -22.86
C ALA A 110 39.60 -39.53 -23.33
N ILE A 111 40.66 -40.33 -23.51
CA ILE A 111 41.99 -39.85 -23.90
C ILE A 111 42.49 -40.70 -25.07
N PHE A 112 43.06 -40.07 -26.09
CA PHE A 112 43.48 -40.73 -27.32
C PHE A 112 44.73 -40.08 -27.94
N GLN A 113 45.33 -40.75 -28.92
CA GLN A 113 46.37 -40.20 -29.79
C GLN A 113 45.77 -39.60 -31.05
N LEU A 114 46.36 -38.51 -31.53
CA LEU A 114 45.98 -37.92 -32.82
C LEU A 114 46.31 -38.85 -33.99
N SER A 115 45.54 -38.74 -35.07
CA SER A 115 45.81 -39.47 -36.30
C SER A 115 46.88 -38.78 -37.13
N ARG A 116 47.44 -39.52 -38.09
CA ARG A 116 48.33 -38.95 -39.10
C ARG A 116 47.64 -37.86 -39.94
N THR A 117 46.34 -38.01 -40.20
CA THR A 117 45.52 -37.02 -40.92
C THR A 117 45.35 -35.73 -40.12
N GLU A 118 45.05 -35.83 -38.82
CA GLU A 118 44.89 -34.67 -37.93
C GLU A 118 46.16 -33.85 -37.80
N LEU A 119 47.31 -34.53 -37.86
CA LEU A 119 48.63 -33.90 -37.90
C LEU A 119 48.99 -33.33 -39.28
N GLY A 120 48.10 -33.38 -40.28
CA GLY A 120 48.27 -32.69 -41.56
C GLY A 120 49.29 -33.32 -42.50
N PHE A 121 49.67 -34.59 -42.31
CA PHE A 121 50.57 -35.27 -43.23
C PHE A 121 49.84 -35.77 -44.48
N THR A 122 50.49 -35.63 -45.64
CA THR A 122 50.03 -36.27 -46.88
C THR A 122 50.00 -37.78 -46.73
N LEU A 123 48.86 -38.41 -47.01
CA LEU A 123 48.66 -39.84 -46.80
C LEU A 123 49.28 -40.70 -47.91
N PRO A 124 50.14 -41.68 -47.58
CA PRO A 124 50.57 -42.71 -48.50
C PRO A 124 49.44 -43.72 -48.76
N ALA A 125 49.64 -44.60 -49.75
CA ALA A 125 48.65 -45.62 -50.13
C ALA A 125 48.34 -46.64 -49.01
N ASP A 126 49.18 -46.71 -47.99
CA ASP A 126 49.07 -47.62 -46.85
C ASP A 126 48.50 -46.96 -45.58
N ALA A 127 47.84 -45.80 -45.68
CA ALA A 127 47.10 -45.15 -44.59
C ALA A 127 45.71 -44.66 -45.05
N ASN A 128 44.72 -44.69 -44.16
CA ASN A 128 43.40 -44.09 -44.39
C ASN A 128 43.30 -42.65 -43.86
N PHE A 129 42.30 -41.91 -44.36
CA PHE A 129 41.91 -40.61 -43.81
C PHE A 129 41.12 -40.79 -42.50
N GLU A 130 41.76 -40.46 -41.38
CA GLU A 130 41.19 -40.58 -40.04
C GLU A 130 40.91 -39.20 -39.44
N GLY A 131 39.68 -38.71 -39.62
CA GLY A 131 39.26 -37.39 -39.13
C GLY A 131 39.72 -36.25 -40.04
N ASN A 132 39.75 -35.04 -39.50
CA ASN A 132 40.09 -33.82 -40.24
C ASN A 132 41.41 -33.19 -39.78
N ILE A 133 42.13 -32.55 -40.72
CA ILE A 133 43.36 -31.80 -40.40
C ILE A 133 43.06 -30.74 -39.33
N LEU A 134 43.88 -30.69 -38.28
CA LEU A 134 43.72 -29.70 -37.22
C LEU A 134 44.26 -28.33 -37.64
N PRO A 135 43.65 -27.21 -37.21
CA PRO A 135 44.12 -25.86 -37.54
C PRO A 135 45.58 -25.59 -37.15
N ILE A 136 46.07 -26.28 -36.12
CA ILE A 136 47.44 -26.15 -35.59
C ILE A 136 48.33 -27.35 -35.93
N ALA A 137 47.99 -28.11 -36.97
CA ALA A 137 48.71 -29.33 -37.35
C ALA A 137 50.23 -29.13 -37.43
N SER A 138 50.70 -28.04 -38.06
CA SER A 138 52.14 -27.73 -38.18
C SER A 138 52.88 -27.59 -36.84
N ILE A 139 52.20 -27.05 -35.81
CA ILE A 139 52.75 -26.95 -34.45
C ILE A 139 52.82 -28.36 -33.83
N LEU A 140 51.77 -29.16 -34.05
CA LEU A 140 51.67 -30.50 -33.48
C LEU A 140 52.60 -31.52 -34.14
N GLN A 141 53.05 -31.30 -35.38
CA GLN A 141 54.03 -32.17 -36.07
C GLN A 141 55.39 -32.25 -35.36
N LYS A 142 55.75 -31.24 -34.55
CA LYS A 142 56.97 -31.27 -33.74
C LYS A 142 56.62 -31.55 -32.28
N ALA A 143 57.08 -32.70 -31.78
CA ALA A 143 56.91 -33.10 -30.39
C ALA A 143 58.20 -32.91 -29.61
N PHE A 144 58.04 -32.72 -28.31
CA PHE A 144 59.13 -32.59 -27.35
C PHE A 144 58.88 -33.53 -26.18
N LEU A 145 59.95 -33.89 -25.47
CA LEU A 145 59.89 -34.60 -24.19
C LEU A 145 60.98 -34.02 -23.30
N ASN A 146 60.58 -33.37 -22.20
CA ASN A 146 61.47 -32.66 -21.28
C ASN A 146 62.28 -31.56 -22.01
N GLY A 147 61.63 -30.82 -22.90
CA GLY A 147 62.22 -29.72 -23.67
C GLY A 147 63.06 -30.13 -24.90
N GLU A 148 63.40 -31.40 -25.06
CA GLU A 148 64.16 -31.90 -26.21
C GLU A 148 63.25 -32.45 -27.30
N THR A 149 63.65 -32.35 -28.58
CA THR A 149 62.85 -32.88 -29.69
C THR A 149 62.68 -34.39 -29.55
N ASN A 150 61.46 -34.88 -29.72
CA ASN A 150 61.13 -36.29 -29.51
C ASN A 150 60.20 -36.80 -30.62
N SER A 151 60.22 -38.12 -30.84
CA SER A 151 59.23 -38.78 -31.67
C SER A 151 57.88 -38.87 -30.97
N GLN A 152 56.77 -39.00 -31.70
CA GLN A 152 55.44 -39.22 -31.12
C GLN A 152 54.65 -40.26 -31.92
N TRP A 153 53.91 -41.10 -31.22
CA TRP A 153 52.98 -42.03 -31.84
C TRP A 153 51.75 -41.32 -32.40
N THR A 154 51.21 -41.85 -33.50
CA THR A 154 49.84 -41.58 -33.93
C THR A 154 48.95 -42.78 -33.61
N ARG A 155 47.63 -42.62 -33.70
CA ARG A 155 46.70 -43.77 -33.66
C ARG A 155 46.61 -44.55 -34.97
N THR A 156 47.21 -44.06 -36.06
CA THR A 156 47.03 -44.58 -37.41
C THR A 156 47.89 -45.82 -37.66
N PRO A 157 47.31 -47.00 -37.94
CA PRO A 157 48.07 -48.19 -38.29
C PRO A 157 48.59 -48.14 -39.73
N ASN A 158 49.67 -48.87 -40.03
CA ASN A 158 50.07 -49.14 -41.40
C ASN A 158 49.20 -50.26 -42.00
N THR A 159 48.53 -50.02 -43.11
CA THR A 159 47.61 -50.99 -43.72
C THR A 159 48.30 -52.02 -44.63
N SER A 160 49.60 -51.86 -44.90
CA SER A 160 50.44 -52.83 -45.63
C SER A 160 51.16 -53.80 -44.70
N TYR A 161 51.40 -53.43 -43.44
CA TYR A 161 52.11 -54.25 -42.46
C TYR A 161 51.28 -54.45 -41.20
N LEU A 162 51.06 -55.70 -40.79
CA LEU A 162 50.24 -56.07 -39.61
C LEU A 162 50.83 -55.63 -38.26
N THR A 163 52.11 -55.24 -38.26
CA THR A 163 52.91 -55.02 -37.05
C THR A 163 53.49 -53.62 -36.96
N SER A 164 53.07 -52.69 -37.83
CA SER A 164 53.61 -51.34 -37.89
C SER A 164 52.53 -50.28 -37.74
N ALA A 165 52.83 -49.20 -37.05
CA ALA A 165 51.96 -48.03 -36.92
C ALA A 165 52.73 -46.77 -37.32
N PHE A 166 52.00 -45.74 -37.73
CA PHE A 166 52.61 -44.46 -38.08
C PHE A 166 52.98 -43.66 -36.84
N PHE A 167 54.13 -43.01 -36.92
CA PHE A 167 54.63 -42.10 -35.92
C PHE A 167 55.23 -40.87 -36.61
N VAL A 168 55.64 -39.89 -35.80
CA VAL A 168 56.33 -38.70 -36.27
C VAL A 168 57.72 -38.69 -35.64
N TYR A 169 58.75 -38.52 -36.48
CA TYR A 169 60.12 -38.38 -36.03
C TYR A 169 60.33 -37.04 -35.29
N ALA A 170 61.37 -36.96 -34.48
CA ALA A 170 61.80 -35.72 -33.82
C ALA A 170 62.05 -34.56 -34.81
N GLY A 171 62.41 -34.87 -36.06
CA GLY A 171 62.58 -33.90 -37.16
C GLY A 171 61.27 -33.40 -37.80
N GLY A 172 60.11 -33.92 -37.40
CA GLY A 172 58.79 -33.48 -37.88
C GLY A 172 58.27 -34.20 -39.13
N SER A 173 59.01 -35.17 -39.69
CA SER A 173 58.51 -36.06 -40.76
C SER A 173 57.76 -37.26 -40.17
N SER A 174 56.84 -37.86 -40.94
CA SER A 174 56.07 -39.03 -40.51
C SER A 174 56.32 -40.25 -41.39
N ASP A 175 56.55 -41.39 -40.75
CA ASP A 175 56.72 -42.72 -41.36
C ASP A 175 56.13 -43.79 -40.42
N SER A 176 56.14 -45.05 -40.83
CA SER A 176 55.73 -46.18 -40.00
C SER A 176 56.91 -46.94 -39.42
N THR A 177 56.74 -47.46 -38.21
CA THR A 177 57.70 -48.34 -37.55
C THR A 177 56.97 -49.43 -36.78
N GLY A 178 57.70 -50.45 -36.32
CA GLY A 178 57.14 -51.56 -35.58
C GLY A 178 56.44 -51.10 -34.30
N VAL A 179 55.27 -51.66 -33.98
CA VAL A 179 54.44 -51.24 -32.84
C VAL A 179 55.08 -51.48 -31.47
N THR A 180 56.14 -52.29 -31.41
CA THR A 180 56.94 -52.54 -30.21
C THR A 180 58.14 -51.60 -30.07
N ALA A 181 58.35 -50.67 -31.01
CA ALA A 181 59.34 -49.61 -30.87
C ALA A 181 58.87 -48.57 -29.83
N GLU A 182 59.77 -47.76 -29.29
CA GLU A 182 59.41 -46.68 -28.38
C GLU A 182 59.27 -45.35 -29.13
N ALA A 183 58.18 -44.64 -28.85
CA ALA A 183 57.97 -43.26 -29.26
C ALA A 183 57.05 -42.55 -28.26
N GLY A 184 56.96 -41.22 -28.38
CA GLY A 184 56.25 -40.39 -27.44
C GLY A 184 54.75 -40.68 -27.36
N SER A 185 54.25 -40.84 -26.13
CA SER A 185 52.82 -40.78 -25.81
C SER A 185 52.41 -39.31 -25.72
N ARG A 186 51.45 -38.84 -26.53
CA ARG A 186 51.03 -37.43 -26.54
C ARG A 186 49.51 -37.28 -26.40
N PRO A 187 49.02 -37.33 -25.16
CA PRO A 187 47.60 -37.34 -24.85
C PRO A 187 46.81 -36.19 -25.48
N ALA A 188 45.66 -36.53 -26.06
CA ALA A 188 44.65 -35.61 -26.52
C ALA A 188 43.27 -36.01 -25.97
N PHE A 189 42.46 -35.01 -25.62
CA PHE A 189 41.09 -35.22 -25.11
C PHE A 189 40.25 -33.96 -25.30
N THR A 190 38.93 -34.11 -25.23
CA THR A 190 38.02 -32.95 -25.28
C THR A 190 37.42 -32.66 -23.91
N VAL A 191 37.18 -31.38 -23.63
CA VAL A 191 36.48 -30.90 -22.42
C VAL A 191 35.40 -29.88 -22.81
N PRO A 192 34.36 -29.65 -21.98
CA PRO A 192 33.36 -28.62 -22.25
C PRO A 192 33.99 -27.24 -22.48
N SER A 193 33.55 -26.55 -23.53
CA SER A 193 34.06 -25.21 -23.89
C SER A 193 33.69 -24.13 -22.87
N THR A 194 32.71 -24.39 -21.99
CA THR A 194 32.30 -23.46 -20.93
C THR A 194 33.22 -23.44 -19.72
N LEU A 195 34.15 -24.40 -19.61
CA LEU A 195 35.08 -24.47 -18.48
C LEU A 195 36.07 -23.31 -18.48
N SER A 196 36.39 -22.84 -17.29
CA SER A 196 37.43 -21.85 -17.06
C SER A 196 38.63 -22.48 -16.38
N VAL A 197 39.81 -22.29 -16.97
CA VAL A 197 41.10 -22.80 -16.46
C VAL A 197 41.95 -21.63 -15.96
N THR A 198 42.65 -21.81 -14.85
CA THR A 198 43.53 -20.79 -14.27
C THR A 198 45.00 -21.07 -14.58
N ASP A 199 45.85 -20.06 -14.41
CA ASP A 199 47.30 -20.15 -14.68
C ASP A 199 48.06 -21.15 -13.79
N ASP A 200 47.43 -21.60 -12.69
CA ASP A 200 47.93 -22.63 -11.79
C ASP A 200 47.44 -24.05 -12.14
N GLY A 201 46.74 -24.21 -13.28
CA GLY A 201 46.29 -25.49 -13.78
C GLY A 201 45.03 -26.03 -13.11
N THR A 202 44.36 -25.26 -12.24
CA THR A 202 43.08 -25.66 -11.64
C THR A 202 41.88 -25.24 -12.48
N LEU A 203 40.72 -25.87 -12.24
CA LEU A 203 39.44 -25.42 -12.78
C LEU A 203 38.85 -24.32 -11.89
N SER A 204 38.50 -23.21 -12.51
CA SER A 204 37.65 -22.17 -11.92
C SER A 204 36.20 -22.59 -12.08
N LEU A 205 35.73 -23.44 -11.17
CA LEU A 205 34.33 -23.85 -11.03
C LEU A 205 33.47 -22.81 -10.29
N ALA A 206 33.99 -21.60 -10.05
CA ALA A 206 33.26 -20.56 -9.34
C ALA A 206 31.90 -20.29 -10.02
N SER A 207 30.83 -20.68 -9.34
CA SER A 207 29.47 -20.41 -9.79
C SER A 207 29.22 -18.90 -9.79
N ALA A 208 28.38 -18.42 -10.71
CA ALA A 208 28.01 -17.01 -10.76
C ALA A 208 27.36 -16.60 -9.42
N PRO A 209 27.57 -15.37 -8.91
CA PRO A 209 26.90 -14.96 -7.68
C PRO A 209 25.37 -14.98 -7.86
N PRO A 210 24.58 -15.26 -6.81
CA PRO A 210 23.12 -15.12 -6.89
C PRO A 210 22.74 -13.72 -7.35
N HIS A 211 21.82 -13.57 -8.31
CA HIS A 211 21.61 -12.27 -8.95
C HIS A 211 21.02 -11.17 -8.04
N ALA A 212 20.47 -11.55 -6.87
CA ALA A 212 19.92 -10.62 -5.88
C ALA A 212 19.83 -11.30 -4.50
N ILE A 213 19.69 -10.47 -3.46
CA ILE A 213 19.25 -10.90 -2.12
C ILE A 213 17.97 -10.13 -1.79
N THR A 214 16.97 -10.83 -1.28
CA THR A 214 15.75 -10.22 -0.74
C THR A 214 15.85 -10.11 0.78
N VAL A 215 15.70 -8.90 1.30
CA VAL A 215 15.66 -8.55 2.71
C VAL A 215 14.49 -7.60 2.97
N PRO A 216 13.93 -7.55 4.20
CA PRO A 216 12.96 -6.51 4.54
C PRO A 216 13.62 -5.14 4.52
N VAL A 217 12.83 -4.08 4.29
CA VAL A 217 13.33 -2.69 4.37
C VAL A 217 13.72 -2.32 5.81
N GLN A 218 13.00 -2.89 6.79
CA GLN A 218 13.17 -2.60 8.20
C GLN A 218 12.89 -3.85 9.05
N ALA A 219 13.59 -4.02 10.17
CA ALA A 219 13.39 -5.08 11.15
C ALA A 219 13.26 -4.52 12.57
N MET A 220 12.52 -5.20 13.45
CA MET A 220 12.50 -4.87 14.89
C MET A 220 13.55 -5.69 15.62
N GLN A 221 14.33 -5.05 16.48
CA GLN A 221 15.21 -5.73 17.42
C GLN A 221 14.44 -6.84 18.17
N GLY A 222 15.07 -8.00 18.36
CA GLY A 222 14.45 -9.16 19.02
C GLY A 222 13.37 -9.89 18.22
N LYS A 223 13.08 -9.49 16.96
CA LYS A 223 12.19 -10.22 16.05
C LYS A 223 12.97 -10.91 14.93
N GLN A 224 12.33 -11.88 14.27
CA GLN A 224 12.91 -12.61 13.15
C GLN A 224 13.08 -11.70 11.94
N LEU A 225 14.25 -11.75 11.34
CA LEU A 225 14.65 -11.12 10.08
C LEU A 225 14.82 -12.24 9.06
N ALA A 226 14.07 -12.19 7.97
CA ALA A 226 14.13 -13.19 6.89
C ALA A 226 15.01 -12.68 5.74
N VAL A 227 15.84 -13.57 5.20
CA VAL A 227 16.75 -13.34 4.08
C VAL A 227 16.56 -14.45 3.05
N SER A 228 16.50 -14.13 1.76
CA SER A 228 16.44 -15.14 0.70
C SER A 228 17.20 -14.74 -0.54
N TRP A 229 17.58 -15.73 -1.35
CA TRP A 229 18.28 -15.54 -2.62
C TRP A 229 17.81 -16.59 -3.65
N PRO A 230 17.90 -16.29 -4.95
CA PRO A 230 17.56 -17.24 -6.01
C PRO A 230 18.61 -18.34 -6.14
N ALA A 231 18.20 -19.49 -6.65
CA ALA A 231 19.12 -20.56 -7.02
C ALA A 231 20.03 -20.12 -8.18
N VAL A 232 21.26 -20.61 -8.18
CA VAL A 232 22.22 -20.44 -9.28
C VAL A 232 22.45 -21.79 -9.96
N ASP A 233 22.46 -21.79 -11.29
CA ASP A 233 22.73 -22.98 -12.09
C ASP A 233 24.12 -23.57 -11.78
N GLY A 234 24.19 -24.88 -11.58
CA GLY A 234 25.40 -25.60 -11.22
C GLY A 234 25.93 -25.39 -9.79
N ALA A 235 25.26 -24.60 -8.93
CA ALA A 235 25.66 -24.44 -7.53
C ALA A 235 25.15 -25.60 -6.65
N ASP A 236 26.00 -26.10 -5.75
CA ASP A 236 25.67 -27.13 -4.75
C ASP A 236 25.70 -26.61 -3.29
N GLY A 237 26.08 -25.34 -3.10
CA GLY A 237 26.05 -24.69 -1.79
C GLY A 237 26.14 -23.16 -1.86
N TYR A 238 25.84 -22.52 -0.73
CA TYR A 238 25.85 -21.07 -0.55
C TYR A 238 26.54 -20.70 0.77
N ILE A 239 27.18 -19.54 0.80
CA ILE A 239 27.70 -18.91 2.01
C ILE A 239 27.05 -17.54 2.13
N LEU A 240 26.38 -17.29 3.26
CA LEU A 240 25.78 -16.01 3.62
C LEU A 240 26.57 -15.36 4.75
N GLU A 241 26.86 -14.08 4.58
CA GLU A 241 27.48 -13.25 5.60
C GLU A 241 26.61 -12.05 5.94
N ARG A 242 26.72 -11.61 7.18
CA ARG A 242 26.03 -10.45 7.75
C ARG A 242 27.05 -9.38 8.15
N LYS A 243 26.69 -8.12 7.99
CA LYS A 243 27.38 -6.97 8.57
C LYS A 243 26.37 -6.06 9.27
N ALA A 244 26.28 -6.18 10.59
CA ALA A 244 25.58 -5.19 11.41
C ALA A 244 26.47 -3.95 11.62
N ASN A 245 25.88 -2.81 11.97
CA ASN A 245 26.63 -1.60 12.31
C ASN A 245 27.60 -1.78 13.50
N THR A 246 27.37 -2.79 14.34
CA THR A 246 28.23 -3.16 15.47
C THR A 246 29.30 -4.20 15.12
N ASP A 247 29.21 -4.84 13.96
CA ASP A 247 30.17 -5.87 13.54
C ASP A 247 31.45 -5.20 13.01
N ALA A 248 32.62 -5.70 13.41
CA ALA A 248 33.91 -5.15 12.94
C ALA A 248 34.15 -5.41 11.45
N ASP A 249 33.69 -6.57 10.96
CA ASP A 249 33.68 -6.93 9.55
C ASP A 249 32.52 -7.92 9.27
N TRP A 250 32.39 -8.37 8.03
CA TRP A 250 31.42 -9.39 7.63
C TRP A 250 31.59 -10.70 8.42
N VAL A 251 30.49 -11.22 8.93
CA VAL A 251 30.42 -12.45 9.74
C VAL A 251 29.63 -13.52 8.98
N GLN A 252 30.20 -14.70 8.79
CA GLN A 252 29.48 -15.83 8.22
C GLN A 252 28.38 -16.30 9.17
N VAL A 253 27.13 -16.22 8.70
CA VAL A 253 25.93 -16.60 9.47
C VAL A 253 25.28 -17.87 8.93
N TYR A 254 25.60 -18.27 7.70
CA TYR A 254 25.06 -19.50 7.11
C TYR A 254 25.99 -20.11 6.05
N SER A 255 25.97 -21.45 5.97
CA SER A 255 26.61 -22.25 4.92
C SER A 255 25.79 -23.52 4.67
N GLY A 256 25.38 -23.78 3.43
CA GLY A 256 24.54 -24.92 3.06
C GLY A 256 23.82 -24.75 1.72
N ALA A 257 22.89 -25.65 1.39
CA ALA A 257 22.18 -25.66 0.10
C ALA A 257 20.84 -24.89 0.08
N ASP A 258 20.28 -24.54 1.24
CA ASP A 258 19.04 -23.77 1.35
C ASP A 258 19.16 -22.38 0.70
N LEU A 259 18.02 -21.87 0.23
CA LEU A 259 17.87 -20.58 -0.45
C LEU A 259 17.28 -19.48 0.46
N THR A 260 17.08 -19.81 1.73
CA THR A 260 16.47 -18.94 2.74
C THR A 260 17.20 -19.07 4.06
N PHE A 261 17.32 -17.96 4.78
CA PHE A 261 17.89 -17.89 6.11
C PHE A 261 17.04 -16.95 6.98
N SER A 262 17.00 -17.20 8.29
CA SER A 262 16.38 -16.27 9.23
C SER A 262 17.16 -16.21 10.52
N GLU A 263 17.31 -15.01 11.07
CA GLU A 263 17.92 -14.78 12.38
C GLU A 263 17.11 -13.78 13.21
N THR A 264 17.31 -13.78 14.52
CA THR A 264 16.74 -12.74 15.38
C THR A 264 17.58 -11.48 15.28
N ALA A 265 16.95 -10.35 14.94
CA ALA A 265 17.63 -9.06 14.88
C ALA A 265 18.24 -8.71 16.24
N GLY A 266 19.55 -8.54 16.29
CA GLY A 266 20.29 -8.21 17.50
C GLY A 266 20.12 -6.75 17.93
N THR A 267 21.02 -6.31 18.82
CA THR A 267 21.05 -4.92 19.30
C THR A 267 21.80 -4.05 18.29
N TRP A 268 21.21 -3.87 17.11
CA TRP A 268 21.80 -3.19 15.96
C TRP A 268 20.95 -1.96 15.58
N GLU A 269 21.55 -1.00 14.88
CA GLU A 269 20.80 0.10 14.24
C GLU A 269 20.55 -0.20 12.76
N SER A 270 21.42 -0.97 12.14
CA SER A 270 21.27 -1.44 10.77
C SER A 270 22.03 -2.74 10.53
N VAL A 271 21.62 -3.47 9.51
CA VAL A 271 22.26 -4.72 9.09
C VAL A 271 22.21 -4.89 7.57
N GLN A 272 23.25 -5.47 7.00
CA GLN A 272 23.34 -5.81 5.58
C GLN A 272 23.80 -7.25 5.40
N TYR A 273 23.46 -7.86 4.28
CA TYR A 273 23.80 -9.24 3.95
C TYR A 273 24.56 -9.33 2.63
N ARG A 274 25.40 -10.35 2.50
CA ARG A 274 25.99 -10.74 1.22
C ARG A 274 26.04 -12.25 1.07
N VAL A 275 25.78 -12.75 -0.13
CA VAL A 275 25.70 -14.19 -0.41
C VAL A 275 26.55 -14.53 -1.63
N LYS A 276 27.24 -15.67 -1.58
CA LYS A 276 27.94 -16.27 -2.72
C LYS A 276 27.50 -17.72 -2.89
N SER A 277 27.45 -18.16 -4.13
CA SER A 277 27.21 -19.56 -4.50
C SER A 277 28.54 -20.29 -4.63
N GLY A 278 28.50 -21.61 -4.52
CA GLY A 278 29.64 -22.49 -4.72
C GLY A 278 29.25 -23.80 -5.39
N ALA A 279 30.25 -24.42 -6.00
CA ALA A 279 30.17 -25.73 -6.64
C ALA A 279 31.44 -26.51 -6.28
N ASN A 280 31.31 -27.78 -5.85
CA ASN A 280 32.42 -28.66 -5.50
C ASN A 280 33.39 -28.02 -4.49
N GLY A 281 32.86 -27.29 -3.50
CA GLY A 281 33.66 -26.65 -2.44
C GLY A 281 34.40 -25.36 -2.85
N LYS A 282 34.22 -24.89 -4.10
CA LYS A 282 34.75 -23.58 -4.56
C LYS A 282 33.61 -22.56 -4.65
N TYR A 283 33.81 -21.37 -4.09
CA TYR A 283 32.80 -20.31 -4.04
C TYR A 283 33.20 -19.10 -4.87
N GLY A 284 32.21 -18.47 -5.52
CA GLY A 284 32.39 -17.28 -6.35
C GLY A 284 32.35 -15.96 -5.59
N GLU A 285 32.07 -14.89 -6.34
CA GLU A 285 31.90 -13.53 -5.80
C GLU A 285 30.63 -13.38 -4.95
N TYR A 286 30.55 -12.31 -4.16
CA TYR A 286 29.37 -11.99 -3.37
C TYR A 286 28.41 -11.05 -4.10
N THR A 287 27.11 -11.31 -3.96
CA THR A 287 26.06 -10.30 -4.15
C THR A 287 25.72 -9.68 -2.81
N ILE A 288 25.50 -8.37 -2.77
CA ILE A 288 25.22 -7.60 -1.54
C ILE A 288 23.75 -7.13 -1.55
N SER A 289 23.08 -7.21 -0.40
CA SER A 289 21.70 -6.75 -0.22
C SER A 289 21.61 -5.22 -0.08
N SER A 290 20.40 -4.68 -0.13
CA SER A 290 20.14 -3.36 0.47
C SER A 290 20.39 -3.38 1.98
N LEU A 291 20.63 -2.21 2.56
CA LEU A 291 20.69 -2.03 4.02
C LEU A 291 19.29 -2.27 4.62
N VAL A 292 19.23 -2.90 5.78
CA VAL A 292 18.02 -3.08 6.59
C VAL A 292 18.13 -2.21 7.83
N ASP A 293 17.16 -1.32 8.04
CA ASP A 293 17.10 -0.49 9.25
C ASP A 293 16.57 -1.33 10.42
N VAL A 294 17.28 -1.34 11.55
CA VAL A 294 16.88 -2.08 12.75
C VAL A 294 16.38 -1.10 13.80
N VAL A 295 15.10 -1.18 14.12
CA VAL A 295 14.48 -0.33 15.14
C VAL A 295 14.47 -1.00 16.51
N PRO A 296 14.70 -0.24 17.60
CA PRO A 296 14.65 -0.77 18.95
C PRO A 296 13.31 -1.43 19.30
N VAL A 297 13.34 -2.37 20.24
CA VAL A 297 12.12 -2.88 20.88
C VAL A 297 11.43 -1.73 21.63
N SER A 298 10.23 -1.35 21.18
CA SER A 298 9.37 -0.42 21.91
C SER A 298 8.75 -1.12 23.12
N VAL A 299 9.31 -0.90 24.31
CA VAL A 299 8.69 -1.27 25.59
C VAL A 299 7.53 -0.32 25.82
N LEU A 300 6.32 -0.75 25.48
CA LEU A 300 5.09 0.01 25.69
C LEU A 300 4.50 -0.33 27.07
N VAL A 301 4.22 0.69 27.89
CA VAL A 301 3.71 0.50 29.25
C VAL A 301 2.55 1.45 29.51
N ILE A 302 1.48 0.92 30.13
CA ILE A 302 0.44 1.72 30.80
C ILE A 302 0.75 1.66 32.30
N SER A 303 0.81 2.77 33.01
CA SER A 303 1.09 2.76 34.46
C SER A 303 -0.04 2.11 35.29
N GLY A 304 0.27 1.72 36.53
CA GLY A 304 -0.64 1.02 37.42
C GLY A 304 -0.54 -0.51 37.37
N SER A 305 -1.48 -1.19 38.03
CA SER A 305 -1.64 -2.65 38.03
C SER A 305 -3.09 -3.00 37.73
N ASP A 306 -3.36 -4.16 37.10
CA ASP A 306 -4.74 -4.63 36.92
C ASP A 306 -5.35 -4.96 38.29
N GLY A 307 -6.66 -4.70 38.42
CA GLY A 307 -7.35 -4.93 39.68
C GLY A 307 -8.45 -3.92 39.96
N SER A 308 -8.90 -3.88 41.22
CA SER A 308 -9.92 -2.94 41.67
C SER A 308 -9.28 -1.62 42.10
N LEU A 309 -9.82 -0.51 41.61
CA LEU A 309 -9.52 0.85 42.07
C LEU A 309 -10.36 1.24 43.31
N GLY A 310 -11.23 0.34 43.78
CA GLY A 310 -12.15 0.60 44.90
C GLY A 310 -13.27 1.58 44.53
N THR A 311 -13.75 2.31 45.54
CA THR A 311 -14.80 3.31 45.36
C THR A 311 -14.22 4.64 44.88
N LEU A 312 -14.56 5.05 43.67
CA LEU A 312 -14.03 6.28 43.08
C LEU A 312 -14.77 7.52 43.58
N THR A 313 -14.00 8.47 44.09
CA THR A 313 -14.45 9.83 44.45
C THR A 313 -13.70 10.92 43.69
N ASN A 314 -12.66 10.57 42.93
CA ASN A 314 -11.80 11.46 42.16
C ASN A 314 -11.52 10.86 40.78
N ASP A 315 -11.04 11.67 39.84
CA ASP A 315 -10.63 11.24 38.51
C ASP A 315 -9.59 10.11 38.57
N VAL A 316 -9.70 9.16 37.64
CA VAL A 316 -8.71 8.09 37.48
C VAL A 316 -7.54 8.62 36.67
N GLN A 317 -6.33 8.49 37.21
CA GLN A 317 -5.11 8.98 36.56
C GLN A 317 -4.23 7.81 36.10
N TYR A 318 -3.63 7.97 34.93
CA TYR A 318 -2.68 7.00 34.39
C TYR A 318 -1.72 7.67 33.42
N SER A 319 -0.73 6.94 32.94
CA SER A 319 0.22 7.40 31.94
C SER A 319 0.55 6.25 30.99
N VAL A 320 0.93 6.61 29.77
CA VAL A 320 1.43 5.67 28.77
C VAL A 320 2.82 6.11 28.37
N SER A 321 3.77 5.18 28.41
CA SER A 321 5.14 5.42 28.01
C SER A 321 5.65 4.36 27.05
N SER A 322 6.61 4.78 26.20
CA SER A 322 7.33 3.88 25.29
C SER A 322 8.81 4.22 25.27
N SER A 323 9.67 3.22 25.08
CA SER A 323 11.09 3.43 24.77
C SER A 323 11.34 3.87 23.32
N GLY A 324 10.34 3.75 22.44
CA GLY A 324 10.42 4.18 21.03
C GLY A 324 9.98 5.64 20.81
N THR A 325 10.20 6.13 19.59
CA THR A 325 9.87 7.52 19.18
C THR A 325 8.56 7.65 18.40
N SER A 326 7.96 6.53 18.00
CA SER A 326 6.68 6.51 17.30
C SER A 326 5.53 7.03 18.15
N ALA A 327 4.51 7.57 17.49
CA ALA A 327 3.29 8.05 18.15
C ALA A 327 2.65 6.96 19.03
N LEU A 328 2.09 7.39 20.17
CA LEU A 328 1.36 6.53 21.10
C LEU A 328 -0.13 6.77 20.90
N THR A 329 -0.87 5.77 20.49
CA THR A 329 -2.33 5.84 20.35
C THR A 329 -2.96 5.12 21.53
N VAL A 330 -3.87 5.81 22.24
CA VAL A 330 -4.57 5.26 23.39
C VAL A 330 -6.06 5.22 23.10
N THR A 331 -6.67 4.06 23.32
CA THR A 331 -8.10 3.84 23.30
C THR A 331 -8.57 3.51 24.71
N GLU A 332 -9.41 4.37 25.27
CA GLU A 332 -10.05 4.16 26.56
C GLU A 332 -11.50 3.74 26.34
N SER A 333 -11.95 2.73 27.07
CA SER A 333 -13.34 2.32 27.16
C SER A 333 -13.73 2.30 28.64
N ALA A 334 -14.54 3.26 29.05
CA ALA A 334 -14.90 3.48 30.44
C ALA A 334 -16.40 3.81 30.52
N GLY A 335 -17.20 2.86 31.00
CA GLY A 335 -18.65 3.05 31.04
C GLY A 335 -19.30 3.10 29.67
N ARG A 336 -19.94 4.23 29.32
CA ARG A 336 -20.60 4.44 28.01
C ARG A 336 -19.70 5.12 26.98
N THR A 337 -18.57 5.66 27.40
CA THR A 337 -17.68 6.45 26.55
C THR A 337 -16.51 5.59 26.10
N THR A 338 -16.28 5.57 24.78
CA THR A 338 -15.03 5.08 24.19
C THR A 338 -14.38 6.24 23.45
N ARG A 339 -13.10 6.52 23.74
CA ARG A 339 -12.36 7.57 23.03
C ARG A 339 -10.98 7.06 22.64
N THR A 340 -10.50 7.55 21.49
CA THR A 340 -9.16 7.27 20.97
C THR A 340 -8.43 8.57 20.70
N PHE A 341 -7.18 8.68 21.15
CA PHE A 341 -6.37 9.89 20.98
C PHE A 341 -4.87 9.56 20.96
N THR A 342 -4.05 10.51 20.52
CA THR A 342 -2.58 10.41 20.57
C THR A 342 -2.08 10.95 21.90
N ALA A 343 -1.34 10.12 22.66
CA ALA A 343 -0.78 10.49 23.95
C ALA A 343 0.67 11.00 23.82
N THR A 344 1.01 12.02 24.62
CA THR A 344 2.40 12.42 24.83
C THR A 344 3.10 11.40 25.75
N ASN A 345 4.28 10.94 25.36
CA ASN A 345 5.04 9.91 26.09
C ASN A 345 5.27 10.33 27.55
N GLY A 346 4.80 9.50 28.49
CA GLY A 346 4.94 9.69 29.94
C GLY A 346 3.98 10.73 30.56
N ALA A 347 3.15 11.41 29.77
CA ALA A 347 2.21 12.40 30.29
C ALA A 347 1.11 11.76 31.14
N THR A 348 0.63 12.51 32.14
CA THR A 348 -0.53 12.11 32.95
C THR A 348 -1.82 12.33 32.17
N ILE A 349 -2.60 11.28 32.04
CA ILE A 349 -3.92 11.24 31.40
C ILE A 349 -4.97 11.04 32.50
N LYS A 350 -6.12 11.71 32.35
CA LYS A 350 -7.23 11.63 33.30
C LYS A 350 -8.50 11.10 32.63
N ILE A 351 -9.15 10.16 33.30
CA ILE A 351 -10.53 9.74 33.03
C ILE A 351 -11.40 10.43 34.08
N PRO A 352 -12.24 11.41 33.68
CA PRO A 352 -13.08 12.12 34.62
C PRO A 352 -14.00 11.17 35.37
N VAL A 353 -14.01 11.23 36.70
CA VAL A 353 -14.88 10.34 37.51
C VAL A 353 -16.35 10.55 37.17
N MET A 354 -16.70 11.74 36.70
CA MET A 354 -18.07 12.09 36.31
C MET A 354 -18.57 11.38 35.06
N ASP A 355 -17.68 10.93 34.18
CA ASP A 355 -18.05 10.22 32.95
C ASP A 355 -18.26 8.71 33.19
N LEU A 356 -17.93 8.24 34.40
CA LEU A 356 -18.09 6.85 34.81
C LEU A 356 -19.51 6.57 35.32
N PRO A 357 -20.16 5.47 34.89
CA PRO A 357 -21.42 4.98 35.45
C PRO A 357 -21.35 4.79 36.96
N THR A 358 -22.49 5.00 37.62
CA THR A 358 -22.70 4.66 39.03
C THR A 358 -22.90 3.15 39.19
N GLY A 359 -22.65 2.61 40.38
CA GLY A 359 -22.55 1.18 40.65
C GLY A 359 -21.16 0.62 40.35
N SER A 360 -21.09 -0.68 40.07
CA SER A 360 -19.84 -1.34 39.66
C SER A 360 -19.58 -1.12 38.17
N GLY A 361 -18.34 -0.81 37.80
CA GLY A 361 -17.94 -0.58 36.41
C GLY A 361 -16.53 -1.07 36.09
N THR A 362 -16.19 -1.02 34.80
CA THR A 362 -14.88 -1.41 34.27
C THR A 362 -14.30 -0.29 33.41
N ILE A 363 -12.99 -0.08 33.51
CA ILE A 363 -12.20 0.79 32.65
C ILE A 363 -11.20 -0.10 31.91
N LYS A 364 -11.23 -0.08 30.59
CA LYS A 364 -10.28 -0.76 29.72
C LYS A 364 -9.47 0.27 28.95
N ILE A 365 -8.15 0.21 29.07
CA ILE A 365 -7.22 1.12 28.38
C ILE A 365 -6.36 0.27 27.46
N THR A 366 -6.34 0.58 26.18
CA THR A 366 -5.47 -0.05 25.19
C THR A 366 -4.53 1.00 24.64
N ALA A 367 -3.24 0.87 24.89
CA ALA A 367 -2.20 1.68 24.28
C ALA A 367 -1.59 0.91 23.10
N SER A 368 -1.22 1.62 22.05
CA SER A 368 -0.52 1.06 20.90
C SER A 368 0.53 2.01 20.34
N THR A 369 1.53 1.45 19.68
CA THR A 369 2.54 2.20 18.92
C THR A 369 2.98 1.39 17.71
N ASN A 370 3.37 2.05 16.63
CA ASN A 370 3.88 1.39 15.43
C ASN A 370 5.28 1.91 15.09
N PRO A 371 6.34 1.16 15.43
CA PRO A 371 7.72 1.50 15.07
C PRO A 371 8.09 1.19 13.61
N GLY A 372 7.12 0.79 12.76
CA GLY A 372 7.33 0.53 11.32
C GLY A 372 7.30 -0.96 10.95
N SER A 373 7.53 -1.85 11.92
CA SER A 373 7.57 -3.31 11.77
C SER A 373 6.30 -4.02 12.24
N GLY A 374 5.25 -3.26 12.60
CA GLY A 374 3.97 -3.77 13.08
C GLY A 374 3.50 -3.09 14.37
N VAL A 375 2.20 -3.14 14.64
CA VAL A 375 1.60 -2.49 15.82
C VAL A 375 1.91 -3.30 17.07
N VAL A 376 2.52 -2.66 18.07
CA VAL A 376 2.68 -3.18 19.43
C VAL A 376 1.54 -2.62 20.28
N THR A 377 0.88 -3.49 21.05
CA THR A 377 -0.30 -3.12 21.85
C THR A 377 -0.17 -3.65 23.27
N VAL A 378 -0.57 -2.84 24.25
CA VAL A 378 -0.72 -3.21 25.66
C VAL A 378 -2.11 -2.82 26.13
N THR A 379 -2.76 -3.69 26.89
CA THR A 379 -4.08 -3.44 27.47
C THR A 379 -4.00 -3.53 28.98
N ARG A 380 -4.73 -2.62 29.65
CA ARG A 380 -4.94 -2.58 31.09
C ARG A 380 -6.43 -2.60 31.38
N SER A 381 -6.83 -3.30 32.45
CA SER A 381 -8.22 -3.42 32.85
C SER A 381 -8.40 -3.22 34.36
N TRP A 382 -9.26 -2.27 34.68
CA TRP A 382 -9.57 -1.87 36.05
C TRP A 382 -11.05 -2.03 36.34
N THR A 383 -11.37 -2.44 37.56
CA THR A 383 -12.73 -2.44 38.07
C THR A 383 -12.89 -1.35 39.12
N TYR A 384 -14.09 -0.81 39.26
CA TYR A 384 -14.38 0.23 40.24
C TYR A 384 -15.81 0.16 40.74
N THR A 385 -16.08 0.81 41.88
CA THR A 385 -17.44 1.13 42.34
C THR A 385 -17.61 2.64 42.41
N LYS A 386 -18.79 3.17 42.08
CA LYS A 386 -19.12 4.60 42.19
C LYS A 386 -20.51 4.75 42.80
N THR A 387 -20.61 5.42 43.94
CA THR A 387 -21.89 5.62 44.61
C THR A 387 -22.77 6.57 43.79
N ALA A 388 -24.05 6.21 43.60
CA ALA A 388 -25.01 7.11 42.96
C ALA A 388 -25.30 8.32 43.87
N PRO A 389 -25.33 9.55 43.34
CA PRO A 389 -25.77 10.69 44.12
C PRO A 389 -27.25 10.49 44.52
N THR A 390 -27.54 10.64 45.80
CA THR A 390 -28.90 10.54 46.34
C THR A 390 -29.53 11.93 46.37
N PHE A 391 -30.63 12.12 45.65
CA PHE A 391 -31.45 13.32 45.78
C PHE A 391 -32.36 13.18 46.99
N ALA A 392 -32.43 14.23 47.81
CA ALA A 392 -33.09 14.15 49.10
C ALA A 392 -34.61 13.96 49.00
N ASN A 393 -35.28 14.31 47.89
CA ASN A 393 -36.71 14.06 47.63
C ASN A 393 -37.07 14.34 46.16
N THR A 394 -38.17 13.76 45.67
CA THR A 394 -38.78 14.05 44.36
C THR A 394 -39.25 15.51 44.30
N GLY A 395 -38.55 16.37 43.55
CA GLY A 395 -39.11 17.65 43.05
C GLY A 395 -38.84 18.94 43.83
N SER A 396 -37.71 19.12 44.55
CA SER A 396 -37.32 20.45 45.04
C SER A 396 -35.80 20.68 45.07
N THR A 397 -35.38 21.95 45.08
CA THR A 397 -33.97 22.37 45.14
C THR A 397 -33.42 22.16 46.55
N ALA A 398 -32.70 21.06 46.75
CA ALA A 398 -31.95 20.79 47.97
C ALA A 398 -30.43 20.89 47.71
N GLN A 399 -29.69 21.43 48.68
CA GLN A 399 -28.23 21.46 48.63
C GLN A 399 -27.72 20.01 48.78
N LEU A 400 -27.09 19.47 47.73
CA LEU A 400 -26.55 18.12 47.71
C LEU A 400 -25.45 17.98 48.77
N GLN A 401 -25.64 17.06 49.71
CA GLN A 401 -24.71 16.77 50.80
C GLN A 401 -24.46 15.27 50.88
N GLN A 402 -23.20 14.87 51.05
CA GLN A 402 -22.81 13.48 51.34
C GLN A 402 -21.98 13.48 52.63
N ASN A 403 -22.36 12.64 53.60
CA ASN A 403 -21.72 12.55 54.92
C ASN A 403 -21.58 13.91 55.62
N GLY A 404 -22.60 14.76 55.54
CA GLY A 404 -22.63 16.07 56.20
C GLY A 404 -21.77 17.15 55.55
N LYS A 405 -21.19 16.91 54.36
CA LYS A 405 -20.44 17.91 53.59
C LYS A 405 -21.21 18.32 52.33
N ASN A 406 -21.28 19.63 52.07
CA ASN A 406 -21.78 20.18 50.82
C ASN A 406 -20.97 19.62 49.65
N ILE A 407 -21.64 19.03 48.67
CA ILE A 407 -20.99 18.41 47.51
C ILE A 407 -20.63 19.46 46.44
N PHE A 408 -21.20 20.68 46.44
CA PHE A 408 -20.88 21.73 45.44
C PHE A 408 -20.46 23.08 46.03
N PRO A 409 -19.43 23.69 45.42
CA PRO A 409 -19.67 24.80 44.48
C PRO A 409 -18.94 24.57 43.14
N LEU A 410 -19.64 24.20 42.06
CA LEU A 410 -19.20 24.33 40.66
C LEU A 410 -20.38 24.02 39.71
N THR A 411 -20.32 24.65 38.54
CA THR A 411 -21.35 25.03 37.56
C THR A 411 -22.59 24.12 37.34
N LEU A 412 -23.69 24.78 36.97
CA LEU A 412 -24.95 24.24 36.38
C LEU A 412 -24.77 23.15 35.30
N LEU A 413 -23.55 22.90 34.83
CA LEU A 413 -23.22 21.91 33.80
C LEU A 413 -23.42 20.46 34.26
N GLU A 414 -23.49 20.20 35.56
CA GLU A 414 -23.87 18.88 36.08
C GLU A 414 -25.39 18.73 36.32
N CYS A 415 -26.14 19.83 36.39
CA CYS A 415 -27.61 19.81 36.29
C CYS A 415 -28.10 19.85 34.83
N VAL A 416 -27.22 20.24 33.90
CA VAL A 416 -27.49 20.33 32.46
C VAL A 416 -26.29 19.79 31.69
N ARG A 417 -26.06 18.47 31.75
CA ARG A 417 -25.45 17.75 30.63
C ARG A 417 -26.57 17.02 29.91
N GLY A 418 -27.18 17.70 28.94
CA GLY A 418 -27.82 17.03 27.82
C GLY A 418 -26.72 16.43 26.93
N THR A 419 -26.13 15.33 27.37
CA THR A 419 -25.26 14.52 26.51
C THR A 419 -26.11 13.47 25.83
N GLU A 420 -26.21 13.62 24.52
CA GLU A 420 -26.87 12.77 23.53
C GLU A 420 -28.39 12.90 23.47
N SER A 421 -28.86 13.19 22.26
CA SER A 421 -30.24 12.98 21.87
C SER A 421 -30.69 11.60 22.33
N LEU A 422 -31.78 11.54 23.10
CA LEU A 422 -32.43 10.28 23.46
C LEU A 422 -33.04 9.56 22.23
N ALA A 423 -32.91 10.13 21.02
CA ALA A 423 -33.25 9.47 19.78
C ALA A 423 -32.02 8.70 19.24
N PRO A 424 -32.10 7.36 19.07
CA PRO A 424 -31.01 6.50 18.59
C PRO A 424 -30.48 6.77 17.16
N GLY A 425 -30.78 7.92 16.56
CA GLY A 425 -30.47 8.25 15.16
C GLY A 425 -29.67 9.54 14.94
N GLY A 426 -29.27 10.28 15.98
CA GLY A 426 -28.51 11.53 15.82
C GLY A 426 -29.36 12.71 15.34
N PHE A 427 -30.50 12.95 15.99
CA PHE A 427 -31.37 14.09 15.74
C PHE A 427 -31.79 14.77 17.06
N GLY A 428 -31.11 15.84 17.45
CA GLY A 428 -31.36 16.64 18.66
C GLY A 428 -30.53 17.93 18.74
N PHE A 429 -30.74 18.72 19.80
CA PHE A 429 -30.12 20.05 20.02
C PHE A 429 -28.60 20.04 20.34
N GLY A 430 -27.88 19.02 19.88
CA GLY A 430 -26.42 18.90 20.00
C GLY A 430 -25.72 18.36 18.74
N ASP A 431 -26.47 18.07 17.68
CA ASP A 431 -25.90 17.61 16.42
C ASP A 431 -25.36 18.78 15.59
N ALA A 432 -24.43 18.48 14.68
CA ALA A 432 -23.95 19.46 13.71
C ALA A 432 -25.14 19.98 12.89
N VAL A 433 -25.28 21.31 12.86
CA VAL A 433 -26.36 21.97 12.13
C VAL A 433 -26.21 21.66 10.64
N GLN A 434 -27.23 21.05 10.05
CA GLN A 434 -27.21 20.70 8.63
C GLN A 434 -27.62 21.92 7.79
N SER A 435 -26.84 22.22 6.75
CA SER A 435 -27.19 23.29 5.82
C SER A 435 -28.18 22.81 4.77
N ILE A 436 -29.30 23.53 4.65
CA ILE A 436 -30.30 23.42 3.58
C ILE A 436 -30.51 24.78 2.90
N GLU A 437 -29.47 25.62 2.92
CA GLU A 437 -29.50 26.96 2.36
C GLU A 437 -29.78 26.94 0.85
N THR A 438 -30.40 28.01 0.35
CA THR A 438 -30.60 28.21 -1.08
C THR A 438 -29.25 28.44 -1.74
N THR A 439 -28.99 27.72 -2.82
CA THR A 439 -27.73 27.82 -3.58
C THR A 439 -27.65 29.08 -4.44
N SER A 440 -28.78 29.76 -4.67
CA SER A 440 -28.86 31.05 -5.36
C SER A 440 -30.18 31.76 -5.03
N ALA A 441 -30.26 33.06 -5.32
CA ALA A 441 -31.46 33.87 -5.14
C ALA A 441 -32.64 33.47 -6.07
N GLY A 442 -32.44 32.53 -6.99
CA GLY A 442 -33.45 32.05 -7.95
C GLY A 442 -33.88 30.60 -7.74
N GLU A 443 -33.60 30.02 -6.57
CA GLU A 443 -34.05 28.66 -6.24
C GLU A 443 -35.58 28.59 -6.19
N SER A 444 -36.15 27.59 -6.89
CA SER A 444 -37.61 27.42 -6.93
C SER A 444 -38.16 26.90 -5.60
N TYR A 445 -39.43 27.18 -5.32
CA TYR A 445 -40.13 26.68 -4.13
C TYR A 445 -40.08 25.15 -4.03
N GLU A 446 -40.22 24.46 -5.16
CA GLU A 446 -40.16 23.00 -5.25
C GLU A 446 -38.76 22.47 -4.91
N THR A 447 -37.72 23.17 -5.37
CA THR A 447 -36.32 22.81 -5.10
C THR A 447 -36.00 22.95 -3.61
N TYR A 448 -36.49 24.01 -2.96
CA TYR A 448 -36.37 24.20 -1.52
C TYR A 448 -37.10 23.10 -0.73
N CYS A 449 -38.35 22.80 -1.10
CA CYS A 449 -39.14 21.74 -0.47
C CYS A 449 -38.45 20.37 -0.59
N ALA A 450 -37.80 20.07 -1.71
CA ALA A 450 -37.04 18.83 -1.90
C ALA A 450 -35.84 18.70 -0.95
N LYS A 451 -35.16 19.81 -0.63
CA LYS A 451 -34.07 19.82 0.36
C LYS A 451 -34.58 19.54 1.77
N VAL A 452 -35.71 20.14 2.16
CA VAL A 452 -36.34 19.87 3.45
C VAL A 452 -36.81 18.42 3.53
N ASP A 453 -37.37 17.88 2.44
CA ASP A 453 -37.78 16.48 2.32
C ASP A 453 -36.61 15.52 2.52
N ALA A 454 -35.45 15.78 1.90
CA ALA A 454 -34.26 14.96 2.07
C ALA A 454 -33.82 14.89 3.55
N VAL A 455 -33.97 15.98 4.32
CA VAL A 455 -33.70 15.97 5.76
C VAL A 455 -34.75 15.15 6.51
N LEU A 456 -36.03 15.34 6.18
CA LEU A 456 -37.15 14.64 6.83
C LEU A 456 -37.14 13.14 6.58
N ASP A 457 -36.71 12.68 5.41
CA ASP A 457 -36.60 11.26 5.08
C ASP A 457 -35.57 10.55 5.96
N GLY A 458 -34.50 11.26 6.35
CA GLY A 458 -33.51 10.77 7.30
C GLY A 458 -33.96 10.82 8.76
N MET A 459 -34.95 11.66 9.10
CA MET A 459 -35.39 11.87 10.48
C MET A 459 -36.41 10.81 10.94
N PRO A 460 -36.26 10.23 12.14
CA PRO A 460 -37.32 9.49 12.80
C PRO A 460 -38.50 10.38 13.16
N ASP A 461 -39.67 9.78 13.30
CA ASP A 461 -40.85 10.48 13.80
C ASP A 461 -40.64 10.95 15.25
N LYS A 462 -41.32 12.05 15.61
CA LYS A 462 -41.22 12.75 16.90
C LYS A 462 -39.84 13.34 17.20
N THR A 463 -39.02 13.60 16.19
CA THR A 463 -37.69 14.21 16.39
C THR A 463 -37.63 15.63 15.87
N ALA A 464 -36.72 16.41 16.45
CA ALA A 464 -36.41 17.76 16.04
C ALA A 464 -34.93 17.88 15.66
N LYS A 465 -34.62 18.75 14.69
CA LYS A 465 -33.27 19.04 14.23
C LYS A 465 -33.09 20.53 13.97
N LEU A 466 -31.92 21.07 14.34
CA LEU A 466 -31.50 22.39 13.89
C LEU A 466 -30.94 22.32 12.47
N VAL A 467 -31.42 23.21 11.60
CA VAL A 467 -30.95 23.35 10.23
C VAL A 467 -30.63 24.81 9.92
N LEU A 468 -29.62 25.04 9.09
CA LEU A 468 -29.39 26.34 8.49
C LEU A 468 -30.28 26.43 7.25
N ALA A 469 -31.28 27.30 7.30
CA ALA A 469 -32.27 27.41 6.24
C ALA A 469 -32.36 28.85 5.73
N TYR A 470 -32.64 28.97 4.45
CA TYR A 470 -32.98 30.24 3.83
C TYR A 470 -34.51 30.41 3.86
N PRO A 471 -35.06 31.53 4.38
CA PRO A 471 -36.45 31.86 4.11
C PRO A 471 -36.59 32.16 2.60
N PRO A 472 -37.53 31.56 1.87
CA PRO A 472 -37.58 31.73 0.42
C PRO A 472 -37.56 33.20 0.01
N ALA A 473 -36.72 33.45 -0.99
CA ALA A 473 -36.47 34.76 -1.55
C ALA A 473 -37.77 35.37 -2.07
N VAL A 474 -38.33 36.30 -1.30
CA VAL A 474 -39.10 37.39 -1.91
C VAL A 474 -38.43 38.74 -1.64
N TYR A 475 -37.58 38.89 -0.62
CA TYR A 475 -36.91 40.18 -0.38
C TYR A 475 -35.46 40.06 0.10
N GLY A 476 -34.61 40.88 -0.53
CA GLY A 476 -33.17 40.72 -0.61
C GLY A 476 -32.39 40.85 0.70
N LYS A 477 -31.24 40.17 0.72
CA LYS A 477 -30.22 40.14 1.77
C LYS A 477 -30.62 39.45 3.09
N ALA A 478 -31.60 38.55 3.08
CA ALA A 478 -31.68 37.56 4.17
C ALA A 478 -30.39 36.74 4.13
N GLY A 479 -29.63 36.73 5.23
CA GLY A 479 -28.55 35.76 5.43
C GLY A 479 -29.12 34.43 5.88
N THR A 480 -28.27 33.41 5.95
CA THR A 480 -28.60 32.11 6.51
C THR A 480 -29.17 32.23 7.92
N THR A 481 -30.36 31.65 8.15
CA THR A 481 -31.03 31.63 9.48
C THR A 481 -30.97 30.25 10.11
N ILE A 482 -31.07 30.20 11.44
CA ILE A 482 -31.22 28.92 12.15
C ILE A 482 -32.71 28.62 12.27
N SER A 483 -33.11 27.46 11.76
CA SER A 483 -34.48 26.97 11.83
C SER A 483 -34.55 25.64 12.58
N LEU A 484 -35.68 25.43 13.25
CA LEU A 484 -36.06 24.17 13.86
C LEU A 484 -36.93 23.39 12.89
N LEU A 485 -36.48 22.19 12.51
CA LEU A 485 -37.28 21.22 11.76
C LEU A 485 -37.79 20.15 12.71
N TYR A 486 -39.09 19.93 12.77
CA TYR A 486 -39.72 18.90 13.59
C TYR A 486 -40.54 17.95 12.72
N LYS A 487 -40.35 16.64 12.90
CA LYS A 487 -41.15 15.59 12.26
C LYS A 487 -42.11 14.99 13.29
N GLY A 488 -43.40 15.17 13.09
CA GLY A 488 -44.43 14.57 13.94
C GLY A 488 -44.63 13.08 13.67
N ASP A 489 -45.36 12.41 14.56
CA ASP A 489 -45.78 11.00 14.41
C ASP A 489 -46.93 10.77 13.45
N ALA A 490 -47.75 11.78 13.24
CA ALA A 490 -48.84 11.69 12.29
C ALA A 490 -48.39 11.95 10.83
N ASN A 491 -47.09 11.89 10.54
CA ASN A 491 -46.47 12.10 9.22
C ASN A 491 -46.54 13.54 8.68
N TYR A 492 -46.60 14.55 9.55
CA TYR A 492 -46.48 15.97 9.17
C TYR A 492 -45.17 16.55 9.71
N ALA A 493 -44.65 17.58 9.04
CA ALA A 493 -43.43 18.27 9.45
C ALA A 493 -43.65 19.77 9.59
N VAL A 494 -42.93 20.39 10.52
CA VAL A 494 -42.94 21.84 10.74
C VAL A 494 -41.50 22.34 10.66
N LEU A 495 -41.27 23.32 9.79
CA LEU A 495 -40.05 24.12 9.77
C LEU A 495 -40.39 25.50 10.34
N SER A 496 -39.68 25.94 11.38
CA SER A 496 -39.88 27.24 12.02
C SER A 496 -38.56 27.97 12.20
N ASN A 497 -38.51 29.26 11.85
CA ASN A 497 -37.32 30.07 12.07
C ASN A 497 -37.23 30.54 13.52
N ILE A 498 -36.09 30.26 14.17
CA ILE A 498 -35.84 30.60 15.58
C ILE A 498 -34.81 31.72 15.75
N GLY A 499 -34.20 32.23 14.67
CA GLY A 499 -33.23 33.33 14.78
C GLY A 499 -32.75 33.90 13.45
N SER A 500 -32.86 35.22 13.33
CA SER A 500 -32.28 36.04 12.26
C SER A 500 -31.63 37.30 12.86
N ALA A 501 -30.54 37.78 12.26
CA ALA A 501 -29.96 39.09 12.58
C ALA A 501 -30.88 40.25 12.14
N ASP A 502 -31.77 40.00 11.18
CA ASP A 502 -32.84 40.91 10.80
C ASP A 502 -34.11 40.54 11.58
N THR A 503 -34.49 41.38 12.54
CA THR A 503 -35.65 41.18 13.42
C THR A 503 -36.97 41.04 12.65
N GLY A 504 -37.05 41.51 11.40
CA GLY A 504 -38.23 41.36 10.55
C GLY A 504 -38.40 39.98 9.91
N LEU A 505 -37.39 39.10 10.03
CA LEU A 505 -37.39 37.74 9.45
C LEU A 505 -37.66 36.62 10.47
N CYS A 506 -37.84 36.97 11.75
CA CYS A 506 -38.18 36.02 12.81
C CYS A 506 -39.69 35.73 12.83
N GLY A 507 -40.09 34.48 13.11
CA GLY A 507 -41.50 34.14 13.35
C GLY A 507 -42.30 33.77 12.09
N TRP A 508 -41.82 32.80 11.33
CA TRP A 508 -42.57 32.14 10.26
C TRP A 508 -42.49 30.62 10.40
N ARG A 509 -43.46 29.93 9.77
CA ARG A 509 -43.49 28.47 9.70
C ARG A 509 -43.91 27.97 8.31
N MET A 510 -43.48 26.75 8.00
CA MET A 510 -43.96 25.98 6.85
C MET A 510 -44.34 24.57 7.31
N ILE A 511 -45.48 24.06 6.83
CA ILE A 511 -46.04 22.77 7.24
C ILE A 511 -46.09 21.82 6.05
N LYS A 512 -45.56 20.61 6.22
CA LYS A 512 -45.79 19.49 5.29
C LYS A 512 -46.97 18.65 5.74
N LEU A 513 -47.95 18.46 4.87
CA LEU A 513 -49.07 17.55 5.06
C LEU A 513 -48.71 16.12 4.64
N LYS A 514 -49.50 15.15 5.11
CA LYS A 514 -49.36 13.73 4.78
C LYS A 514 -49.81 13.45 3.33
N LYS A 515 -48.95 13.79 2.38
CA LYS A 515 -49.11 13.56 0.94
C LYS A 515 -47.78 13.13 0.33
N SER A 516 -47.82 12.60 -0.89
CA SER A 516 -46.60 12.26 -1.64
C SER A 516 -45.69 13.49 -1.76
N SER A 517 -44.37 13.31 -1.68
CA SER A 517 -43.40 14.38 -1.95
C SER A 517 -43.51 14.95 -3.37
N SER A 518 -44.12 14.20 -4.29
CA SER A 518 -44.43 14.64 -5.65
C SER A 518 -45.75 15.41 -5.79
N ASP A 519 -46.56 15.50 -4.74
CA ASP A 519 -47.81 16.27 -4.76
C ASP A 519 -47.51 17.74 -4.42
N PRO A 520 -47.74 18.70 -5.33
CA PRO A 520 -47.45 20.12 -5.08
C PRO A 520 -48.24 20.68 -3.89
N SER A 521 -49.33 20.02 -3.47
CA SER A 521 -50.13 20.39 -2.30
C SER A 521 -49.67 19.72 -0.99
N ALA A 522 -48.57 18.96 -1.01
CA ALA A 522 -47.97 18.37 0.18
C ALA A 522 -47.37 19.42 1.10
N TRP A 523 -46.81 20.49 0.54
CA TRP A 523 -46.29 21.61 1.30
C TRP A 523 -47.32 22.74 1.35
N GLN A 524 -47.59 23.24 2.56
CA GLN A 524 -48.42 24.42 2.73
C GLN A 524 -47.59 25.68 2.43
N PRO A 525 -48.23 26.75 1.92
CA PRO A 525 -47.56 28.03 1.77
C PRO A 525 -47.02 28.56 3.11
N PHE A 526 -46.01 29.42 3.04
CA PHE A 526 -45.42 30.03 4.23
C PHE A 526 -46.44 30.85 5.02
N GLU A 527 -46.39 30.72 6.34
CA GLU A 527 -47.23 31.48 7.25
C GLU A 527 -46.38 32.29 8.22
N TRP A 528 -46.73 33.56 8.36
CA TRP A 528 -46.12 34.47 9.32
C TRP A 528 -46.88 34.43 10.65
N GLU A 529 -46.13 34.29 11.75
CA GLU A 529 -46.63 34.47 13.11
C GLU A 529 -46.66 35.96 13.46
N HIS A 530 -45.61 36.69 13.08
CA HIS A 530 -45.49 38.13 13.28
C HIS A 530 -45.00 38.81 12.00
N PRO A 531 -45.90 39.16 11.06
CA PRO A 531 -45.48 39.75 9.79
C PRO A 531 -44.80 41.12 10.01
N PRO A 532 -43.75 41.46 9.25
CA PRO A 532 -43.04 42.74 9.39
C PRO A 532 -43.83 43.96 8.87
N MET A 533 -45.01 43.74 8.29
CA MET A 533 -45.97 44.79 7.90
C MET A 533 -45.42 45.85 6.94
N GLN A 534 -44.73 45.42 5.87
CA GLN A 534 -44.31 46.35 4.80
C GLN A 534 -45.49 46.81 3.93
N LEU A 535 -45.46 48.06 3.49
CA LEU A 535 -46.49 48.65 2.65
C LEU A 535 -46.58 47.94 1.29
N GLY A 536 -47.79 47.58 0.90
CA GLY A 536 -48.10 46.93 -0.37
C GLY A 536 -47.82 45.43 -0.41
N VAL A 537 -47.18 44.87 0.62
CA VAL A 537 -46.85 43.44 0.69
C VAL A 537 -47.98 42.68 1.38
N GLU A 538 -48.33 41.55 0.78
CA GLU A 538 -49.32 40.61 1.30
C GLU A 538 -48.62 39.51 2.11
N TYR A 539 -49.12 39.25 3.32
CA TYR A 539 -48.61 38.19 4.19
C TYR A 539 -49.72 37.19 4.51
N ARG A 540 -49.52 35.92 4.18
CA ARG A 540 -50.33 34.82 4.73
C ARG A 540 -49.91 34.57 6.17
N THR A 541 -50.87 34.46 7.09
CA THR A 541 -50.58 34.33 8.52
C THR A 541 -51.06 33.02 9.11
N VAL A 542 -50.62 32.75 10.34
CA VAL A 542 -51.10 31.61 11.14
C VAL A 542 -52.53 31.81 11.66
N GLU A 543 -53.07 33.03 11.60
CA GLU A 543 -54.44 33.32 12.01
C GLU A 543 -55.46 32.68 11.05
N ARG A 544 -56.65 32.37 11.59
CA ARG A 544 -57.74 31.72 10.86
C ARG A 544 -59.07 32.44 11.10
N TYR A 545 -59.87 32.57 10.06
CA TYR A 545 -61.26 33.04 10.15
C TYR A 545 -62.16 32.05 9.42
N ASN A 546 -63.16 31.49 10.12
CA ASN A 546 -64.04 30.43 9.61
C ASN A 546 -63.29 29.26 8.94
N GLY A 547 -62.12 28.89 9.50
CA GLY A 547 -61.27 27.81 8.99
C GLY A 547 -60.35 28.18 7.81
N LYS A 548 -60.46 29.39 7.24
CA LYS A 548 -59.59 29.88 6.17
C LYS A 548 -58.40 30.69 6.70
N PRO A 549 -57.24 30.68 6.03
CA PRO A 549 -56.10 31.52 6.41
C PRO A 549 -56.41 33.00 6.26
N ILE A 550 -56.00 33.77 7.26
CA ILE A 550 -56.05 35.23 7.19
C ILE A 550 -54.80 35.73 6.49
N HIS A 551 -55.01 36.57 5.47
CA HIS A 551 -53.98 37.35 4.81
C HIS A 551 -54.01 38.78 5.37
N ILE A 552 -52.85 39.38 5.54
CA ILE A 552 -52.70 40.74 6.05
C ILE A 552 -51.94 41.58 5.03
N LYS A 553 -52.45 42.78 4.74
CA LYS A 553 -51.80 43.74 3.83
C LYS A 553 -51.89 45.15 4.40
N ALA A 554 -50.75 45.85 4.44
CA ALA A 554 -50.72 47.28 4.73
C ALA A 554 -50.83 48.07 3.42
N VAL A 555 -51.78 48.99 3.34
CA VAL A 555 -52.04 49.81 2.15
C VAL A 555 -51.99 51.28 2.53
N SER A 556 -51.23 52.05 1.77
CA SER A 556 -51.17 53.50 1.95
C SER A 556 -52.44 54.14 1.39
N LEU A 557 -53.20 54.84 2.23
CA LEU A 557 -54.30 55.70 1.82
C LEU A 557 -53.79 57.12 1.46
N GLY A 558 -52.49 57.38 1.60
CA GLY A 558 -51.92 58.71 1.45
C GLY A 558 -52.32 59.63 2.62
N LEU A 559 -52.41 60.93 2.35
CA LEU A 559 -52.69 61.93 3.40
C LEU A 559 -54.12 61.82 3.96
N LEU A 560 -54.25 61.96 5.28
CA LEU A 560 -55.53 62.04 5.99
C LEU A 560 -56.14 63.43 5.82
N GLU A 561 -57.42 63.50 5.44
CA GLU A 561 -58.16 64.75 5.27
C GLU A 561 -59.46 64.69 6.11
N ASN A 562 -59.85 65.83 6.69
CA ASN A 562 -61.06 65.94 7.51
C ASN A 562 -62.31 65.88 6.62
N ASN A 563 -63.41 65.35 7.16
CA ASN A 563 -64.73 65.32 6.50
C ASN A 563 -64.67 64.75 5.07
N THR A 564 -63.87 63.71 4.87
CA THR A 564 -63.58 63.14 3.55
C THR A 564 -63.71 61.63 3.59
N SER A 565 -64.29 61.08 2.52
CA SER A 565 -64.25 59.65 2.19
C SER A 565 -63.16 59.41 1.17
N LYS A 566 -62.16 58.59 1.51
CA LYS A 566 -61.05 58.28 0.62
C LYS A 566 -60.88 56.77 0.50
N SER A 567 -60.72 56.27 -0.72
CA SER A 567 -60.39 54.87 -0.96
C SER A 567 -59.36 54.70 -2.09
N VAL A 568 -58.52 53.68 -1.96
CA VAL A 568 -57.52 53.29 -2.96
C VAL A 568 -57.70 51.81 -3.31
N GLU A 569 -57.19 51.40 -4.46
CA GLU A 569 -57.15 49.97 -4.80
C GLU A 569 -56.12 49.27 -3.93
N HIS A 570 -56.52 48.17 -3.29
CA HIS A 570 -55.59 47.37 -2.49
C HIS A 570 -54.82 46.35 -3.35
N GLY A 571 -55.26 46.09 -4.59
CA GLY A 571 -54.60 45.16 -5.52
C GLY A 571 -54.47 43.75 -4.95
N ILE A 572 -55.55 43.21 -4.39
CA ILE A 572 -55.61 41.86 -3.83
C ILE A 572 -56.46 41.04 -4.79
N SER A 573 -55.93 39.92 -5.29
CA SER A 573 -56.70 38.94 -6.06
C SER A 573 -57.53 38.05 -5.14
N ASP A 574 -58.67 37.59 -5.64
CA ASP A 574 -59.50 36.57 -4.97
C ASP A 574 -59.99 36.98 -3.56
N PHE A 575 -60.12 38.28 -3.31
CA PHE A 575 -60.61 38.81 -2.04
C PHE A 575 -62.04 38.31 -1.76
N GLU A 576 -62.23 37.65 -0.63
CA GLU A 576 -63.54 37.12 -0.24
C GLU A 576 -64.21 37.99 0.82
N SER A 577 -63.53 38.26 1.94
CA SER A 577 -64.10 39.02 3.06
C SER A 577 -63.05 39.76 3.88
N CYS A 578 -63.32 41.02 4.30
CA CYS A 578 -62.54 41.69 5.36
C CYS A 578 -62.94 41.06 6.69
N VAL A 579 -61.94 40.59 7.43
CA VAL A 579 -62.08 40.08 8.79
C VAL A 579 -61.91 41.22 9.79
N GLU A 580 -60.87 42.01 9.58
CA GLU A 580 -60.54 43.16 10.42
C GLU A 580 -59.87 44.22 9.55
N CYS A 581 -60.29 45.47 9.73
CA CYS A 581 -59.76 46.60 9.01
C CYS A 581 -59.36 47.64 10.08
N SER A 582 -58.06 47.92 10.18
CA SER A 582 -57.48 48.87 11.15
C SER A 582 -56.55 49.87 10.46
N GLY A 583 -56.00 50.84 11.19
CA GLY A 583 -55.08 51.79 10.57
C GLY A 583 -54.45 52.78 11.54
N PHE A 584 -53.43 53.46 11.05
CA PHE A 584 -52.76 54.54 11.76
C PHE A 584 -52.40 55.68 10.79
N SER A 585 -52.30 56.89 11.34
CA SER A 585 -51.79 58.06 10.62
C SER A 585 -50.67 58.68 11.44
N GLY A 586 -49.41 58.48 11.01
CA GLY A 586 -48.26 58.74 11.86
C GLY A 586 -48.37 57.97 13.21
N PRO A 587 -48.24 58.61 14.37
CA PRO A 587 -48.36 57.95 15.67
C PRO A 587 -49.82 57.72 16.12
N ILE A 588 -50.81 58.16 15.36
CA ILE A 588 -52.22 58.16 15.77
C ILE A 588 -52.90 56.85 15.38
N ASN A 589 -53.46 56.13 16.37
CA ASN A 589 -54.36 55.00 16.12
C ASN A 589 -55.72 55.50 15.62
N LEU A 590 -56.21 54.93 14.51
CA LEU A 590 -57.45 55.35 13.88
C LEU A 590 -58.66 54.53 14.32
N VAL A 591 -58.46 53.37 14.95
CA VAL A 591 -59.56 52.53 15.46
C VAL A 591 -60.18 53.18 16.70
N GLY A 592 -61.48 53.48 16.65
CA GLY A 592 -62.22 54.11 17.75
C GLY A 592 -61.88 55.59 17.97
N SER A 593 -61.14 56.21 17.06
CA SER A 593 -60.84 57.65 17.11
C SER A 593 -62.10 58.46 16.79
N GLY A 594 -62.40 59.49 17.60
CA GLY A 594 -63.62 60.28 17.45
C GLY A 594 -63.75 61.09 16.15
N GLY A 595 -62.71 61.15 15.30
CA GLY A 595 -62.74 61.76 13.96
C GLY A 595 -62.86 60.77 12.79
N VAL A 596 -62.87 59.46 13.07
CA VAL A 596 -63.01 58.40 12.06
C VAL A 596 -64.39 57.77 12.23
N ASP A 597 -65.20 57.82 11.17
CA ASP A 597 -66.48 57.10 11.11
C ASP A 597 -66.24 55.60 10.88
N SER A 598 -65.41 55.28 9.88
CA SER A 598 -65.11 53.88 9.55
C SER A 598 -63.79 53.74 8.80
N ILE A 599 -63.15 52.59 8.98
CA ILE A 599 -62.13 52.05 8.09
C ILE A 599 -62.69 50.76 7.53
N TYR A 600 -62.71 50.65 6.21
CA TYR A 600 -63.37 49.53 5.54
C TYR A 600 -62.51 49.02 4.38
N ALA A 601 -62.71 47.74 4.05
CA ALA A 601 -62.26 47.16 2.80
C ALA A 601 -63.44 46.49 2.10
N THR A 602 -63.56 46.78 0.81
CA THR A 602 -64.47 46.11 -0.12
C THR A 602 -63.69 45.07 -0.93
N THR A 603 -64.32 44.49 -1.95
CA THR A 603 -63.70 43.47 -2.81
C THR A 603 -62.49 43.96 -3.61
N SER A 604 -62.36 45.27 -3.85
CA SER A 604 -61.25 45.84 -4.65
C SER A 604 -60.59 47.07 -4.05
N ARG A 605 -61.19 47.68 -3.02
CA ARG A 605 -60.74 48.95 -2.45
C ARG A 605 -60.66 48.89 -0.94
N VAL A 606 -59.74 49.66 -0.39
CA VAL A 606 -59.68 49.97 1.04
C VAL A 606 -59.84 51.46 1.21
N GLY A 607 -60.61 51.87 2.22
CA GLY A 607 -60.94 53.26 2.44
C GLY A 607 -61.14 53.63 3.91
N ILE A 608 -61.21 54.93 4.11
CA ILE A 608 -61.48 55.58 5.39
C ILE A 608 -62.49 56.69 5.18
N ASP A 609 -63.48 56.75 6.07
CA ASP A 609 -64.44 57.83 6.18
C ASP A 609 -64.17 58.61 7.46
N THR A 610 -64.05 59.93 7.34
CA THR A 610 -63.78 60.83 8.47
C THR A 610 -64.95 61.80 8.67
N ASN A 611 -65.38 61.99 9.92
CA ASN A 611 -66.62 62.71 10.28
C ASN A 611 -66.40 63.98 11.11
N GLY A 612 -65.15 64.28 11.44
CA GLY A 612 -64.81 65.38 12.32
C GLY A 612 -63.38 65.87 12.18
N SER A 613 -63.12 67.03 12.77
CA SER A 613 -61.79 67.61 12.85
C SER A 613 -60.92 66.78 13.78
N PHE A 614 -59.93 66.07 13.23
CA PHE A 614 -58.85 65.52 14.05
C PHE A 614 -58.19 66.68 14.79
N SER A 615 -57.94 66.51 16.10
CA SER A 615 -57.34 67.54 16.96
C SER A 615 -56.12 68.15 16.27
N SER A 616 -55.97 69.47 16.36
CA SER A 616 -55.06 70.35 15.61
C SER A 616 -53.58 69.94 15.47
N ALA A 617 -53.13 68.90 16.17
CA ALA A 617 -51.83 68.26 15.94
C ALA A 617 -51.77 67.37 14.68
N ALA A 618 -52.91 66.87 14.18
CA ALA A 618 -52.97 65.98 13.01
C ALA A 618 -53.23 66.69 11.68
N THR A 619 -53.75 67.93 11.71
CA THR A 619 -54.15 68.67 10.50
C THR A 619 -53.07 69.61 9.97
N SER A 620 -52.04 69.95 10.76
CA SER A 620 -50.89 70.74 10.28
C SER A 620 -49.81 69.91 9.61
N SER A 621 -49.73 68.62 9.95
CA SER A 621 -48.82 67.67 9.31
C SER A 621 -49.61 66.77 8.38
N LYS A 622 -49.31 66.82 7.09
CA LYS A 622 -49.74 65.85 6.09
C LYS A 622 -49.23 64.45 6.48
N LEU A 623 -49.90 63.76 7.39
CA LEU A 623 -49.49 62.45 7.88
C LEU A 623 -49.95 61.37 6.89
N ASN A 624 -49.01 60.50 6.53
CA ASN A 624 -49.31 59.36 5.68
C ASN A 624 -50.15 58.35 6.48
N THR A 625 -51.29 58.00 5.92
CA THR A 625 -52.27 57.11 6.52
C THR A 625 -52.12 55.72 5.93
N VAL A 626 -52.04 54.73 6.81
CA VAL A 626 -51.89 53.33 6.44
C VAL A 626 -53.09 52.57 6.99
N ALA A 627 -53.79 51.88 6.11
CA ALA A 627 -54.79 50.89 6.49
C ALA A 627 -54.15 49.51 6.51
N ILE A 628 -54.43 48.73 7.54
CA ILE A 628 -54.06 47.33 7.67
C ILE A 628 -55.34 46.51 7.49
N ILE A 629 -55.35 45.67 6.46
CA ILE A 629 -56.50 44.84 6.12
C ILE A 629 -56.14 43.40 6.45
N LYS A 630 -56.91 42.77 7.33
CA LYS A 630 -56.95 41.32 7.52
C LYS A 630 -58.13 40.74 6.77
N TYR A 631 -57.92 39.75 5.92
CA TYR A 631 -58.97 39.24 5.02
C TYR A 631 -58.77 37.76 4.66
N THR A 632 -59.83 37.13 4.15
CA THR A 632 -59.78 35.79 3.55
C THR A 632 -59.84 35.84 2.03
N LYS A 633 -59.36 34.80 1.37
CA LYS A 633 -59.46 34.63 -0.09
C LYS A 633 -60.38 33.47 -0.49
N THR A 634 -60.97 33.56 -1.69
CA THR A 634 -61.80 32.49 -2.27
C THR A 634 -60.96 31.31 -2.72
N THR A 635 -59.73 31.59 -3.18
CA THR A 635 -58.74 30.62 -3.62
C THR A 635 -57.40 30.96 -2.96
N ASP A 636 -56.73 29.93 -2.49
CA ASP A 636 -55.46 29.99 -1.77
C ASP A 636 -54.26 29.77 -2.69
#